data_AF-A0A2E5GNS1-F1
#
_entry.id   AF-A0A2E5GNS1-F1
#
_cell.length_a   1.000
_cell.length_b   1.000
_cell.length_c   1.000
_cell.angle_alpha   90.00
_cell.angle_beta   90.00
_cell.angle_gamma   90.00
#
_symmetry.space_group_name_H-M   'P 1'
#
loop_
_entity.id
_entity.type
_entity.pdbx_description
1 polymer ?
#
loop_
_entity_poly.entity_id
_entity_poly.type
_entity_poly.pdbx_seq_one_letter_code
_entity_poly.pdbx_strand_id
1 'polypeptide(L)'
;MPKSSFYSIRAFASTLLIAFLSAFNVQAQQVKGAVDTTSIRIGEQITYEFQVEADSTDLVLFPEGQTFQPLEMIEAYQVDTSYAGAKMNLIKRYGLTQFDSGSYTIPRQLVSINQQPFYTDSVAIEVNNVVVDTTKQGLYDIKDIVAVERATSKFWEYLLYFLLLAAVIAGFLFFIIRRSRKKAAAEQKLPPFEQALFSLKQLDEEYKEPARGIDERDATKAYYSKLTDIVRRYLDEEVYDRSMESTSSELIERLMLEKEEGKIDLSKETILKLDQILKRADLTKFARTSPGAGQAEADRIVAEEIVKETKEAIPPPTEEELMRDAAYREALAKRRKRKLILTSIIGVFGILVIATGILIATKGFDFVKDNFIGHPSKDLLESDWVRSEYGYPPVIISTPRVLERNEIALPDSLRQQMDMSTFTYGSLIDDFYVVVNNTRFGGKNEANLEASAQGFISTIEANGAKNLIVKTEKYTTPEGTEGLRVYGTGDFPETLNKDEFSKGAYEMLLFTAPGVLQQILVAHREDDTYAKEMSARIINSVELQKSVPTDVK
;
A
#
# COMPACT_ATOMS: atom_id res chain seq x y z
N MET A 1 32.54 -96.30 76.13
CA MET A 1 31.58 -96.43 75.02
C MET A 1 32.28 -95.99 73.72
N PRO A 2 32.27 -96.80 72.66
CA PRO A 2 33.35 -96.80 71.68
C PRO A 2 33.25 -95.63 70.68
N LYS A 3 34.37 -94.94 70.49
CA LYS A 3 34.57 -93.81 69.55
C LYS A 3 34.49 -94.20 68.05
N SER A 4 34.11 -95.44 67.73
CA SER A 4 34.05 -95.95 66.35
C SER A 4 32.75 -95.60 65.60
N SER A 5 31.69 -95.21 66.30
CA SER A 5 30.39 -94.89 65.66
C SER A 5 30.37 -93.53 64.97
N PHE A 6 31.11 -92.53 65.48
CA PHE A 6 31.05 -91.15 64.95
C PHE A 6 31.74 -90.95 63.59
N TYR A 7 32.78 -91.73 63.27
CA TYR A 7 33.46 -91.64 61.97
C TYR A 7 32.62 -92.25 60.84
N SER A 8 31.85 -93.30 61.11
CA SER A 8 30.98 -93.94 60.11
C SER A 8 29.81 -93.04 59.69
N ILE A 9 29.22 -92.30 60.63
CA ILE A 9 28.09 -91.38 60.35
C ILE A 9 28.56 -90.15 59.58
N ARG A 10 29.76 -89.61 59.90
CA ARG A 10 30.33 -88.48 59.14
C ARG A 10 30.75 -88.89 57.73
N ALA A 11 31.34 -90.07 57.54
CA ALA A 11 31.66 -90.58 56.21
C ALA A 11 30.38 -90.82 55.38
N PHE A 12 29.35 -91.40 55.99
CA PHE A 12 28.07 -91.62 55.31
C PHE A 12 27.35 -90.31 54.97
N ALA A 13 27.33 -89.33 55.86
CA ALA A 13 26.76 -88.00 55.61
C ALA A 13 27.53 -87.24 54.51
N SER A 14 28.86 -87.31 54.49
CA SER A 14 29.68 -86.71 53.43
C SER A 14 29.46 -87.38 52.06
N THR A 15 29.27 -88.70 52.04
CA THR A 15 29.02 -89.44 50.81
C THR A 15 27.60 -89.18 50.29
N LEU A 16 26.62 -89.04 51.20
CA LEU A 16 25.26 -88.64 50.85
C LEU A 16 25.20 -87.20 50.31
N LEU A 17 26.01 -86.29 50.87
CA LEU A 17 26.10 -84.89 50.40
C LEU A 17 26.76 -84.79 49.01
N ILE A 18 27.80 -85.59 48.74
CA ILE A 18 28.46 -85.64 47.42
C ILE A 18 27.54 -86.30 46.37
N ALA A 19 26.77 -87.32 46.75
CA ALA A 19 25.75 -87.92 45.89
C ALA A 19 24.57 -86.97 45.62
N PHE A 20 24.21 -86.11 46.58
CA PHE A 20 23.17 -85.09 46.39
C PHE A 20 23.65 -83.92 45.52
N LEU A 21 24.94 -83.57 45.60
CA LEU A 21 25.56 -82.53 44.75
C LEU A 21 25.80 -82.99 43.30
N SER A 22 25.93 -84.30 43.05
CA SER A 22 26.09 -84.85 41.69
C SER A 22 24.76 -85.11 40.96
N ALA A 23 23.61 -84.93 41.63
CA ALA A 23 22.29 -85.03 41.02
C ALA A 23 21.80 -83.73 40.35
N PHE A 24 22.52 -82.61 40.52
CA PHE A 24 22.27 -81.39 39.76
C PHE A 24 22.86 -81.55 38.36
N ASN A 25 22.09 -82.17 37.46
CA ASN A 25 22.28 -81.95 36.03
C ASN A 25 22.11 -80.46 35.79
N VAL A 26 23.21 -79.76 35.56
CA VAL A 26 23.20 -78.44 34.96
C VAL A 26 22.59 -78.63 33.58
N GLN A 27 21.30 -78.35 33.44
CA GLN A 27 20.68 -78.21 32.13
C GLN A 27 21.43 -77.08 31.45
N ALA A 28 22.20 -77.42 30.42
CA ALA A 28 22.70 -76.41 29.49
C ALA A 28 21.50 -75.60 29.02
N GLN A 29 21.58 -74.27 29.14
CA GLN A 29 20.50 -73.36 28.81
C GLN A 29 20.14 -73.57 27.33
N GLN A 30 18.99 -74.21 27.08
CA GLN A 30 18.55 -74.65 25.75
C GLN A 30 18.17 -73.46 24.84
N VAL A 31 17.94 -72.29 25.45
CA VAL A 31 17.63 -71.02 24.79
C VAL A 31 18.52 -69.93 25.38
N LYS A 32 19.23 -69.20 24.53
CA LYS A 32 20.02 -68.02 24.90
C LYS A 32 19.52 -66.80 24.13
N GLY A 33 19.47 -65.66 24.81
CA GLY A 33 19.19 -64.36 24.21
C GLY A 33 20.40 -63.46 24.40
N ALA A 34 20.86 -62.82 23.33
CA ALA A 34 21.98 -61.89 23.35
C ALA A 34 21.65 -60.64 22.55
N VAL A 35 22.30 -59.53 22.89
CA VAL A 35 22.27 -58.28 22.10
C VAL A 35 23.65 -58.01 21.54
N ASP A 36 23.71 -57.34 20.39
CA ASP A 36 24.96 -56.89 19.78
C ASP A 36 25.62 -55.74 20.57
N THR A 37 24.83 -54.84 21.14
CA THR A 37 25.30 -53.76 22.02
C THR A 37 24.33 -53.51 23.18
N THR A 38 24.86 -53.07 24.32
CA THR A 38 24.08 -52.61 25.48
C THR A 38 23.96 -51.09 25.56
N SER A 39 24.54 -50.37 24.59
CA SER A 39 24.56 -48.90 24.55
C SER A 39 24.38 -48.41 23.12
N ILE A 40 23.37 -47.57 22.91
CA ILE A 40 23.02 -46.97 21.60
C ILE A 40 22.71 -45.49 21.73
N ARG A 41 22.57 -44.79 20.60
CA ARG A 41 21.98 -43.45 20.53
C ARG A 41 20.47 -43.52 20.30
N ILE A 42 19.76 -42.43 20.59
CA ILE A 42 18.35 -42.28 20.24
C ILE A 42 18.13 -42.60 18.75
N GLY A 43 17.19 -43.49 18.46
CA GLY A 43 16.81 -43.92 17.10
C GLY A 43 17.79 -44.89 16.42
N GLU A 44 18.87 -45.30 17.10
CA GLU A 44 19.78 -46.32 16.61
C GLU A 44 19.20 -47.73 16.85
N GLN A 45 19.54 -48.69 15.99
CA GLN A 45 19.02 -50.04 16.02
C GLN A 45 19.93 -50.97 16.85
N ILE A 46 19.32 -51.83 17.67
CA ILE A 46 19.95 -52.95 18.39
C ILE A 46 19.47 -54.24 17.76
N THR A 47 20.37 -55.21 17.62
CA THR A 47 20.02 -56.56 17.17
C THR A 47 19.92 -57.49 18.37
N TYR A 48 18.71 -58.00 18.65
CA TYR A 48 18.49 -59.04 19.65
C TYR A 48 18.48 -60.42 18.97
N GLU A 49 19.39 -61.30 19.36
CA GLU A 49 19.57 -62.64 18.80
C GLU A 49 19.14 -63.72 19.80
N PHE A 50 18.25 -64.61 19.37
CA PHE A 50 17.97 -65.87 20.03
C PHE A 50 18.83 -66.97 19.43
N GLN A 51 19.44 -67.79 20.27
CA GLN A 51 20.09 -69.04 19.92
C GLN A 51 19.41 -70.19 20.66
N VAL A 52 18.83 -71.12 19.90
CA VAL A 52 18.08 -72.26 20.45
C VAL A 52 18.68 -73.56 19.95
N GLU A 53 19.01 -74.47 20.86
CA GLU A 53 19.47 -75.82 20.54
C GLU A 53 18.31 -76.81 20.78
N ALA A 54 17.82 -77.48 19.74
CA ALA A 54 16.69 -78.40 19.84
C ALA A 54 16.95 -79.67 19.01
N ASP A 55 16.22 -80.75 19.27
CA ASP A 55 16.33 -81.95 18.43
C ASP A 55 15.64 -81.70 17.09
N SER A 56 16.10 -82.35 16.02
CA SER A 56 15.61 -82.08 14.65
C SER A 56 14.11 -82.34 14.42
N THR A 57 13.44 -83.02 15.34
CA THR A 57 11.98 -83.27 15.32
C THR A 57 11.18 -82.29 16.18
N ASP A 58 11.84 -81.40 16.92
CA ASP A 58 11.17 -80.48 17.86
C ASP A 58 10.55 -79.28 17.14
N LEU A 59 9.35 -78.89 17.58
CA LEU A 59 8.71 -77.66 17.13
C LEU A 59 9.13 -76.50 18.03
N VAL A 60 9.85 -75.52 17.47
CA VAL A 60 10.30 -74.31 18.16
C VAL A 60 9.49 -73.09 17.71
N LEU A 61 8.90 -72.38 18.67
CA LEU A 61 8.13 -71.15 18.46
C LEU A 61 8.84 -69.97 19.14
N PHE A 62 9.17 -68.95 18.36
CA PHE A 62 9.75 -67.70 18.83
C PHE A 62 8.67 -66.67 19.20
N PRO A 63 9.00 -65.65 20.01
CA PRO A 63 8.07 -64.55 20.28
C PRO A 63 7.60 -63.87 18.99
N GLU A 64 6.29 -63.64 18.89
CA GLU A 64 5.68 -62.88 17.79
C GLU A 64 5.00 -61.61 18.35
N GLY A 65 5.07 -60.52 17.58
CA GLY A 65 4.53 -59.23 17.96
C GLY A 65 5.45 -58.43 18.90
N GLN A 66 4.89 -57.41 19.54
CA GLN A 66 5.62 -56.41 20.33
C GLN A 66 5.86 -56.88 21.78
N THR A 67 6.78 -57.82 21.98
CA THR A 67 7.10 -58.40 23.31
C THR A 67 8.33 -57.77 23.99
N PHE A 68 8.98 -56.81 23.33
CA PHE A 68 10.24 -56.18 23.77
C PHE A 68 10.05 -54.83 24.48
N GLN A 69 8.80 -54.48 24.85
CA GLN A 69 8.51 -53.22 25.55
C GLN A 69 9.40 -53.07 26.81
N PRO A 70 10.02 -51.89 27.03
CA PRO A 70 9.73 -50.60 26.40
C PRO A 70 10.45 -50.29 25.07
N LEU A 71 11.28 -51.19 24.52
CA LEU A 71 11.90 -51.00 23.20
C LEU A 71 10.92 -51.35 22.08
N GLU A 72 11.00 -50.65 20.95
CA GLU A 72 10.15 -50.87 19.77
C GLU A 72 10.79 -51.88 18.81
N MET A 73 10.04 -52.91 18.40
CA MET A 73 10.50 -53.86 17.37
C MET A 73 10.22 -53.30 15.98
N ILE A 74 11.28 -53.01 15.23
CA ILE A 74 11.21 -52.46 13.87
C ILE A 74 11.27 -53.55 12.80
N GLU A 75 11.96 -54.66 13.08
CA GLU A 75 12.14 -55.74 12.11
C GLU A 75 12.26 -57.10 12.79
N ALA A 76 11.69 -58.14 12.16
CA ALA A 76 11.86 -59.53 12.56
C ALA A 76 12.48 -60.33 11.40
N TYR A 77 13.75 -60.70 11.54
CA TYR A 77 14.51 -61.38 10.48
C TYR A 77 14.10 -62.85 10.32
N GLN A 78 14.45 -63.49 9.20
CA GLN A 78 14.18 -64.93 9.00
C GLN A 78 14.99 -65.79 9.99
N VAL A 79 14.52 -67.01 10.25
CA VAL A 79 15.22 -67.96 11.15
C VAL A 79 16.33 -68.65 10.37
N ASP A 80 17.57 -68.55 10.86
CA ASP A 80 18.71 -69.29 10.34
C ASP A 80 18.81 -70.64 11.06
N THR A 81 18.95 -71.73 10.31
CA THR A 81 19.02 -73.10 10.86
C THR A 81 20.34 -73.76 10.49
N SER A 82 21.03 -74.34 11.47
CA SER A 82 22.22 -75.17 11.25
C SER A 82 22.11 -76.50 12.00
N TYR A 83 22.76 -77.55 11.49
CA TYR A 83 22.65 -78.89 12.05
C TYR A 83 23.99 -79.36 12.63
N ALA A 84 23.94 -79.96 13.82
CA ALA A 84 25.07 -80.57 14.51
C ALA A 84 24.70 -82.01 14.93
N GLY A 85 24.80 -82.95 13.99
CA GLY A 85 24.38 -84.34 14.21
C GLY A 85 22.87 -84.47 14.34
N ALA A 86 22.37 -84.97 15.48
CA ALA A 86 20.94 -85.13 15.77
C ALA A 86 20.25 -83.83 16.23
N LYS A 87 21.03 -82.78 16.52
CA LYS A 87 20.54 -81.49 17.03
C LYS A 87 20.55 -80.42 15.94
N MET A 88 19.59 -79.50 16.03
CA MET A 88 19.54 -78.27 15.24
C MET A 88 19.77 -77.05 16.13
N ASN A 89 20.52 -76.09 15.60
CA ASN A 89 20.71 -74.76 16.16
C ASN A 89 19.92 -73.76 15.33
N LEU A 90 18.95 -73.11 15.96
CA LEU A 90 18.12 -72.07 15.37
C LEU A 90 18.59 -70.71 15.86
N ILE A 91 18.79 -69.78 14.93
CA ILE A 91 19.14 -68.39 15.20
C ILE A 91 18.02 -67.50 14.68
N LYS A 92 17.44 -66.67 15.54
CA LYS A 92 16.40 -65.71 15.16
C LYS A 92 16.80 -64.32 15.65
N ARG A 93 16.77 -63.34 14.77
CA ARG A 93 17.12 -61.95 15.08
C ARG A 93 15.92 -61.02 15.05
N TYR A 94 15.96 -59.99 15.89
CA TYR A 94 15.00 -58.89 15.93
C TYR A 94 15.75 -57.56 15.95
N GLY A 95 15.32 -56.61 15.13
CA GLY A 95 15.76 -55.22 15.18
C GLY A 95 14.90 -54.45 16.17
N LEU A 96 15.52 -53.87 17.18
CA LEU A 96 14.87 -53.08 18.23
C LEU A 96 15.40 -51.64 18.23
N THR A 97 14.59 -50.65 18.60
CA THR A 97 15.02 -49.26 18.77
C THR A 97 14.28 -48.54 19.91
N GLN A 98 14.72 -47.33 20.23
CA GLN A 98 14.08 -46.44 21.19
C GLN A 98 14.29 -44.97 20.80
N PHE A 99 13.22 -44.16 20.88
CA PHE A 99 13.22 -42.76 20.48
C PHE A 99 13.44 -41.76 21.63
N ASP A 100 13.47 -42.25 22.86
CA ASP A 100 13.75 -41.46 24.06
C ASP A 100 15.04 -41.91 24.75
N SER A 101 15.86 -40.96 25.24
CA SER A 101 17.04 -41.29 26.04
C SER A 101 16.66 -41.81 27.41
N GLY A 102 17.46 -42.73 27.95
CA GLY A 102 17.21 -43.35 29.24
C GLY A 102 17.82 -44.75 29.36
N SER A 103 17.59 -45.35 30.53
CA SER A 103 17.94 -46.74 30.77
C SER A 103 16.70 -47.60 30.68
N TYR A 104 16.73 -48.57 29.76
CA TYR A 104 15.63 -49.47 29.46
C TYR A 104 16.04 -50.91 29.69
N THR A 105 15.10 -51.78 30.02
CA THR A 105 15.37 -53.21 30.20
C THR A 105 14.50 -54.00 29.24
N ILE A 106 15.12 -54.80 28.38
CA ILE A 106 14.45 -55.79 27.56
C ILE A 106 13.97 -56.89 28.51
N PRO A 107 12.64 -57.15 28.60
CA PRO A 107 12.11 -58.18 29.47
C PRO A 107 12.49 -59.57 28.97
N ARG A 108 12.42 -60.56 29.87
CA ARG A 108 12.68 -61.97 29.54
C ARG A 108 11.71 -62.43 28.45
N GLN A 109 12.24 -63.04 27.40
CA GLN A 109 11.47 -63.47 26.25
C GLN A 109 11.16 -64.95 26.32
N LEU A 110 9.97 -65.35 25.88
CA LEU A 110 9.48 -66.72 25.90
C LEU A 110 9.71 -67.42 24.55
N VAL A 111 10.44 -68.53 24.56
CA VAL A 111 10.56 -69.47 23.44
C VAL A 111 9.90 -70.78 23.85
N SER A 112 9.02 -71.32 23.02
CA SER A 112 8.35 -72.60 23.28
C SER A 112 8.96 -73.71 22.44
N ILE A 113 9.49 -74.75 23.07
CA ILE A 113 10.03 -75.96 22.41
C ILE A 113 9.12 -77.14 22.77
N ASN A 114 8.43 -77.74 21.79
CA ASN A 114 7.45 -78.82 22.03
C ASN A 114 6.43 -78.50 23.13
N GLN A 115 5.90 -77.27 23.14
CA GLN A 115 4.94 -76.75 24.13
C GLN A 115 5.51 -76.57 25.55
N GLN A 116 6.82 -76.72 25.75
CA GLN A 116 7.50 -76.37 27.00
C GLN A 116 8.06 -74.94 26.94
N PRO A 117 7.78 -74.08 27.94
CA PRO A 117 8.23 -72.70 27.95
C PRO A 117 9.68 -72.57 28.43
N PHE A 118 10.50 -71.86 27.65
CA PHE A 118 11.87 -71.47 27.99
C PHE A 118 12.01 -69.96 27.96
N TYR A 119 12.68 -69.38 28.95
CA TYR A 119 12.84 -67.93 29.07
C TYR A 119 14.29 -67.51 28.89
N THR A 120 14.50 -66.46 28.11
CA THR A 120 15.80 -65.75 28.07
C THR A 120 16.02 -64.94 29.35
N ASP A 121 17.24 -64.44 29.48
CA ASP A 121 17.59 -63.46 30.50
C ASP A 121 17.18 -62.05 30.05
N SER A 122 16.88 -61.18 31.02
CA SER A 122 16.58 -59.78 30.75
C SER A 122 17.88 -59.01 30.50
N VAL A 123 17.84 -58.03 29.60
CA VAL A 123 19.05 -57.27 29.20
C VAL A 123 18.80 -55.78 29.40
N ALA A 124 19.70 -55.10 30.11
CA ALA A 124 19.66 -53.65 30.28
C ALA A 124 20.35 -52.95 29.09
N ILE A 125 19.69 -51.92 28.57
CA ILE A 125 20.12 -51.10 27.43
C ILE A 125 20.16 -49.63 27.86
N GLU A 126 21.24 -48.94 27.51
CA GLU A 126 21.39 -47.50 27.71
C GLU A 126 21.23 -46.74 26.39
N VAL A 127 20.29 -45.80 26.35
CA VAL A 127 20.00 -44.97 25.18
C VAL A 127 20.51 -43.56 25.43
N ASN A 128 21.57 -43.21 24.73
CA ASN A 128 22.27 -41.94 24.88
C ASN A 128 21.71 -40.88 23.94
N ASN A 129 21.75 -39.63 24.39
CA ASN A 129 21.50 -38.48 23.51
C ASN A 129 22.61 -38.35 22.46
N VAL A 130 22.26 -37.81 21.30
CA VAL A 130 23.25 -37.38 20.30
C VAL A 130 23.90 -36.10 20.81
N VAL A 131 25.20 -36.16 21.10
CA VAL A 131 25.96 -34.98 21.55
C VAL A 131 26.12 -34.03 20.37
N VAL A 132 25.40 -32.92 20.39
CA VAL A 132 25.62 -31.80 19.47
C VAL A 132 26.79 -30.97 19.98
N ASP A 133 27.78 -30.72 19.12
CA ASP A 133 28.95 -29.91 19.46
C ASP A 133 28.55 -28.42 19.53
N THR A 134 28.17 -27.98 20.73
CA THR A 134 27.77 -26.59 21.01
C THR A 134 28.93 -25.60 20.97
N THR A 135 30.17 -26.03 20.68
CA THR A 135 31.31 -25.12 20.52
C THR A 135 31.46 -24.58 19.11
N LYS A 136 30.84 -25.25 18.11
CA LYS A 136 30.81 -24.79 16.70
C LYS A 136 29.62 -23.90 16.38
N GLN A 137 28.53 -24.01 17.16
CA GLN A 137 27.42 -23.07 17.11
C GLN A 137 27.64 -22.02 18.21
N GLY A 138 27.94 -20.78 17.82
CA GLY A 138 27.94 -19.68 18.77
C GLY A 138 26.58 -19.62 19.47
N LEU A 139 26.58 -19.55 20.80
CA LEU A 139 25.39 -19.16 21.55
C LEU A 139 25.08 -17.71 21.14
N TYR A 140 24.12 -17.54 20.24
CA TYR A 140 23.57 -16.24 19.94
C TYR A 140 22.60 -15.87 21.05
N ASP A 141 22.72 -14.65 21.57
CA ASP A 141 21.69 -14.10 22.45
C ASP A 141 20.32 -14.20 21.77
N ILE A 142 19.28 -14.37 22.60
CA ILE A 142 17.90 -14.23 22.15
C ILE A 142 17.81 -12.86 21.49
N LYS A 143 17.57 -12.83 20.17
CA LYS A 143 17.41 -11.58 19.44
C LYS A 143 16.35 -10.76 20.16
N ASP A 144 16.71 -9.54 20.54
CA ASP A 144 15.73 -8.61 21.08
C ASP A 144 14.56 -8.45 20.12
N ILE A 145 13.36 -8.23 20.68
CA ILE A 145 12.22 -7.81 19.88
C ILE A 145 12.66 -6.53 19.17
N VAL A 146 12.82 -6.62 17.85
CA VAL A 146 13.10 -5.45 17.02
C VAL A 146 11.95 -4.49 17.27
N ALA A 147 12.23 -3.41 17.99
CA ALA A 147 11.30 -2.32 18.16
C ALA A 147 11.09 -1.70 16.77
N VAL A 148 10.10 -2.20 16.05
CA VAL A 148 9.58 -1.50 14.88
C VAL A 148 9.03 -0.21 15.44
N GLU A 149 9.73 0.90 15.21
CA GLU A 149 9.18 2.22 15.48
C GLU A 149 7.81 2.25 14.81
N ARG A 150 6.74 2.35 15.61
CA ARG A 150 5.39 2.50 15.06
C ARG A 150 5.48 3.69 14.13
N ALA A 151 5.24 3.46 12.83
CA ALA A 151 5.19 4.52 11.84
C ALA A 151 4.28 5.60 12.40
N THR A 152 4.88 6.70 12.86
CA THR A 152 4.12 7.78 13.46
C THR A 152 3.19 8.25 12.36
N SER A 153 1.89 8.10 12.59
CA SER A 153 0.90 8.41 11.58
C SER A 153 1.07 9.88 11.20
N LYS A 154 1.59 10.11 9.98
CA LYS A 154 1.76 11.45 9.40
C LYS A 154 0.42 12.09 9.06
N PHE A 155 -0.70 11.49 9.46
CA PHE A 155 -2.04 12.00 9.28
C PHE A 155 -2.17 13.46 9.72
N TRP A 156 -1.62 13.83 10.87
CA TRP A 156 -1.66 15.22 11.35
C TRP A 156 -0.84 16.18 10.48
N GLU A 157 0.28 15.72 9.93
CA GLU A 157 1.12 16.48 9.01
C GLU A 157 0.37 16.70 7.68
N TYR A 158 -0.24 15.65 7.11
CA TYR A 158 -1.06 15.73 5.90
C TYR A 158 -2.32 16.59 6.10
N LEU A 159 -2.98 16.47 7.26
CA LEU A 159 -4.14 17.28 7.61
C LEU A 159 -3.76 18.76 7.71
N LEU A 160 -2.61 19.08 8.29
CA LEU A 160 -2.11 20.45 8.35
C LEU A 160 -1.84 21.02 6.95
N TYR A 161 -1.21 20.26 6.05
CA TYR A 161 -0.99 20.69 4.66
C TYR A 161 -2.30 20.90 3.91
N PHE A 162 -3.28 20.01 4.10
CA PHE A 162 -4.61 20.15 3.51
C PHE A 162 -5.32 21.42 3.99
N LEU A 163 -5.30 21.67 5.31
CA LEU A 163 -5.90 22.88 5.88
C LEU A 163 -5.21 24.16 5.39
N LEU A 164 -3.88 24.14 5.26
CA LEU A 164 -3.13 25.27 4.72
C LEU A 164 -3.52 25.55 3.26
N LEU A 165 -3.59 24.52 2.42
CA LEU A 165 -4.02 24.67 1.02
C LEU A 165 -5.46 25.19 0.92
N ALA A 166 -6.37 24.66 1.74
CA ALA A 166 -7.75 25.12 1.81
C ALA A 166 -7.85 26.59 2.24
N ALA A 167 -7.04 27.02 3.21
CA ALA A 167 -6.98 28.40 3.66
C ALA A 167 -6.48 29.35 2.56
N VAL A 168 -5.47 28.95 1.77
CA VAL A 168 -4.97 29.73 0.63
C VAL A 168 -6.06 29.88 -0.44
N ILE A 169 -6.74 28.80 -0.80
CA ILE A 169 -7.83 28.82 -1.78
C ILE A 169 -8.98 29.71 -1.28
N ALA A 170 -9.41 29.55 -0.03
CA ALA A 170 -10.47 30.35 0.57
C ALA A 170 -10.11 31.84 0.61
N GLY A 171 -8.87 32.17 1.01
CA GLY A 171 -8.36 33.54 1.01
C GLY A 171 -8.33 34.17 -0.38
N PHE A 172 -7.90 33.41 -1.39
CA PHE A 172 -7.89 33.83 -2.79
C PHE A 172 -9.30 34.09 -3.34
N LEU A 173 -10.24 33.16 -3.12
CA LEU A 173 -11.64 33.31 -3.54
C LEU A 173 -12.31 34.49 -2.83
N PHE A 174 -12.08 34.64 -1.53
CA PHE A 174 -12.57 35.79 -0.76
C PHE A 174 -12.05 37.11 -1.33
N PHE A 175 -10.76 37.19 -1.65
CA PHE A 175 -10.15 38.38 -2.25
C PHE A 175 -10.79 38.75 -3.60
N ILE A 176 -10.97 37.77 -4.48
CA ILE A 176 -11.59 37.99 -5.81
C ILE A 176 -13.05 38.39 -5.70
N ILE A 177 -13.83 37.73 -4.83
CA ILE A 177 -15.26 38.08 -4.59
C ILE A 177 -15.38 39.47 -3.98
N ARG A 178 -14.54 39.81 -3.00
CA ARG A 178 -14.53 41.15 -2.38
C ARG A 178 -14.18 42.22 -3.41
N ARG A 179 -13.19 41.97 -4.27
CA ARG A 179 -12.79 42.91 -5.34
C ARG A 179 -13.90 43.10 -6.38
N SER A 180 -14.61 42.04 -6.76
CA SER A 180 -15.71 42.14 -7.72
C SER A 180 -16.92 42.89 -7.15
N ARG A 181 -17.26 42.66 -5.87
CA ARG A 181 -18.33 43.40 -5.17
C ARG A 181 -18.02 44.89 -5.05
N LYS A 182 -16.78 45.26 -4.71
CA LYS A 182 -16.36 46.67 -4.65
C LYS A 182 -16.48 47.38 -6.00
N LYS A 183 -16.11 46.71 -7.10
CA LYS A 183 -16.28 47.25 -8.45
C LYS A 183 -17.75 47.43 -8.83
N ALA A 184 -18.60 46.45 -8.47
CA ALA A 184 -20.04 46.54 -8.72
C ALA A 184 -20.69 47.71 -7.95
N ALA A 185 -20.28 47.96 -6.70
CA ALA A 185 -20.76 49.09 -5.91
C ALA A 185 -20.28 50.45 -6.44
N ALA A 186 -19.05 50.52 -6.96
CA ALA A 186 -18.50 51.78 -7.50
C ALA A 186 -19.16 52.23 -8.81
N GLU A 187 -19.78 51.31 -9.56
CA GLU A 187 -20.48 51.61 -10.82
C GLU A 187 -21.97 51.92 -10.62
N GLN A 188 -22.54 51.63 -9.44
CA GLN A 188 -23.84 52.15 -9.05
C GLN A 188 -23.65 53.61 -8.59
N LYS A 189 -23.40 54.51 -9.53
CA LYS A 189 -23.52 55.95 -9.26
C LYS A 189 -24.98 56.25 -8.89
N LEU A 190 -25.18 57.17 -7.94
CA LEU A 190 -26.51 57.71 -7.64
C LEU A 190 -27.12 58.26 -8.94
N PRO A 191 -28.45 58.14 -9.14
CA PRO A 191 -29.13 58.82 -10.25
C PRO A 191 -28.80 60.33 -10.24
N PRO A 192 -28.68 61.00 -11.41
CA PRO A 192 -28.30 62.41 -11.50
C PRO A 192 -29.13 63.35 -10.63
N PHE A 193 -30.44 63.10 -10.53
CA PHE A 193 -31.36 63.83 -9.67
C PHE A 193 -31.04 63.70 -8.17
N GLU A 194 -30.84 62.46 -7.69
CA GLU A 194 -30.48 62.20 -6.29
C GLU A 194 -29.10 62.78 -5.96
N GLN A 195 -28.17 62.70 -6.91
CA GLN A 195 -26.84 63.27 -6.79
C GLN A 195 -26.90 64.80 -6.67
N ALA A 196 -27.70 65.48 -7.49
CA ALA A 196 -27.87 66.93 -7.45
C ALA A 196 -28.45 67.38 -6.09
N LEU A 197 -29.51 66.74 -5.59
CA LEU A 197 -30.10 67.05 -4.29
C LEU A 197 -29.12 66.82 -3.14
N PHE A 198 -28.37 65.71 -3.17
CA PHE A 198 -27.34 65.44 -2.18
C PHE A 198 -26.24 66.50 -2.21
N SER A 199 -25.75 66.88 -3.39
CA SER A 199 -24.72 67.92 -3.55
C SER A 199 -25.22 69.30 -3.13
N LEU A 200 -26.48 69.67 -3.38
CA LEU A 200 -27.06 70.92 -2.90
C LEU A 200 -27.17 70.96 -1.38
N LYS A 201 -27.54 69.86 -0.72
CA LYS A 201 -27.53 69.76 0.75
C LYS A 201 -26.12 69.83 1.32
N GLN A 202 -25.17 69.15 0.68
CA GLN A 202 -23.77 69.18 1.09
C GLN A 202 -23.16 70.58 0.93
N LEU A 203 -23.56 71.33 -0.09
CA LEU A 203 -23.15 72.70 -0.31
C LEU A 203 -23.53 73.60 0.88
N ASP A 204 -24.75 73.47 1.41
CA ASP A 204 -25.14 74.28 2.58
C ASP A 204 -24.33 73.91 3.81
N GLU A 205 -24.17 72.62 4.10
CA GLU A 205 -23.40 72.15 5.26
C GLU A 205 -21.92 72.57 5.17
N GLU A 206 -21.32 72.56 3.97
CA GLU A 206 -19.91 72.93 3.77
C GLU A 206 -19.65 74.44 3.99
N TYR A 207 -20.63 75.31 3.72
CA TYR A 207 -20.47 76.76 3.81
C TYR A 207 -21.28 77.41 4.93
N LYS A 208 -21.95 76.62 5.78
CA LYS A 208 -22.69 77.07 6.98
C LYS A 208 -21.79 77.71 8.03
N GLU A 209 -20.57 77.22 8.17
CA GLU A 209 -19.51 77.82 8.99
C GLU A 209 -18.28 78.08 8.11
N PRO A 210 -17.91 79.35 7.85
CA PRO A 210 -16.71 79.63 7.06
C PRO A 210 -15.48 79.10 7.80
N ALA A 211 -14.68 78.27 7.11
CA ALA A 211 -13.46 77.72 7.68
C ALA A 211 -12.52 78.85 8.15
N ARG A 212 -11.92 78.69 9.34
CA ARG A 212 -11.00 79.70 9.92
C ARG A 212 -9.94 80.12 8.90
N GLY A 213 -9.94 81.41 8.55
CA GLY A 213 -8.93 82.00 7.67
C GLY A 213 -9.35 82.24 6.22
N ILE A 214 -10.60 81.93 5.84
CA ILE A 214 -11.16 82.28 4.53
C ILE A 214 -11.92 83.61 4.64
N ASP A 215 -11.64 84.57 3.74
CA ASP A 215 -12.42 85.81 3.61
C ASP A 215 -13.86 85.45 3.19
N GLU A 216 -14.87 86.05 3.82
CA GLU A 216 -16.29 85.85 3.50
C GLU A 216 -16.58 86.01 1.99
N ARG A 217 -15.81 86.86 1.32
CA ARG A 217 -15.89 87.08 -0.14
C ARG A 217 -15.44 85.87 -0.94
N ASP A 218 -14.33 85.25 -0.56
CA ASP A 218 -13.80 84.07 -1.22
C ASP A 218 -14.69 82.86 -0.96
N ALA A 219 -15.26 82.74 0.25
CA ALA A 219 -16.27 81.75 0.58
C ALA A 219 -17.53 81.91 -0.28
N THR A 220 -18.03 83.13 -0.44
CA THR A 220 -19.22 83.42 -1.26
C THR A 220 -18.99 83.12 -2.74
N LYS A 221 -17.81 83.47 -3.28
CA LYS A 221 -17.42 83.12 -4.64
C LYS A 221 -17.34 81.60 -4.85
N ALA A 222 -16.75 80.87 -3.90
CA ALA A 222 -16.65 79.42 -3.96
C ALA A 222 -18.02 78.73 -3.84
N TYR A 223 -18.93 79.29 -3.03
CA TYR A 223 -20.32 78.84 -2.91
C TYR A 223 -21.05 78.94 -4.25
N TYR A 224 -21.07 80.13 -4.88
CA TYR A 224 -21.75 80.31 -6.16
C TYR A 224 -21.09 79.51 -7.31
N SER A 225 -19.77 79.29 -7.28
CA SER A 225 -19.12 78.37 -8.21
C SER A 225 -19.67 76.96 -8.08
N LYS A 226 -19.70 76.40 -6.87
CA LYS A 226 -20.22 75.06 -6.64
C LYS A 226 -21.73 74.96 -6.89
N LEU A 227 -22.52 75.97 -6.51
CA LEU A 227 -23.96 76.00 -6.75
C LEU A 227 -24.26 75.90 -8.25
N THR A 228 -23.61 76.74 -9.06
CA THR A 228 -23.81 76.69 -10.52
C THR A 228 -23.28 75.39 -11.12
N ASP A 229 -22.17 74.86 -10.62
CA ASP A 229 -21.60 73.60 -11.12
C ASP A 229 -22.52 72.41 -10.83
N ILE A 230 -23.21 72.39 -9.68
CA ILE A 230 -24.17 71.34 -9.34
C ILE A 230 -25.37 71.38 -10.29
N VAL A 231 -25.95 72.56 -10.50
CA VAL A 231 -27.12 72.72 -11.39
C VAL A 231 -26.74 72.46 -12.84
N ARG A 232 -25.59 72.98 -13.31
CA ARG A 232 -25.10 72.72 -14.68
C ARG A 232 -24.80 71.26 -14.89
N ARG A 233 -24.17 70.56 -13.94
CA ARG A 233 -23.92 69.11 -14.05
C ARG A 233 -25.21 68.31 -14.15
N TYR A 234 -26.23 68.68 -13.37
CA TYR A 234 -27.53 68.02 -13.44
C TYR A 234 -28.20 68.22 -14.81
N LEU A 235 -28.17 69.46 -15.32
CA LEU A 235 -28.67 69.77 -16.66
C LEU A 235 -27.84 69.08 -17.75
N ASP A 236 -26.53 68.93 -17.55
CA ASP A 236 -25.61 68.22 -18.46
C ASP A 236 -26.00 66.75 -18.63
N GLU A 237 -26.33 66.09 -17.53
CA GLU A 237 -26.62 64.66 -17.51
C GLU A 237 -28.06 64.32 -17.95
N GLU A 238 -29.04 65.21 -17.73
CA GLU A 238 -30.47 64.89 -17.91
C GLU A 238 -31.16 65.68 -19.04
N VAL A 239 -30.59 66.81 -19.47
CA VAL A 239 -31.26 67.76 -20.38
C VAL A 239 -30.41 68.07 -21.61
N TYR A 240 -29.19 68.54 -21.44
CA TYR A 240 -28.32 69.04 -22.51
C TYR A 240 -26.87 68.69 -22.24
N ASP A 241 -26.33 67.74 -23.00
CA ASP A 241 -25.01 67.09 -22.87
C ASP A 241 -23.78 68.01 -23.00
N ARG A 242 -23.96 69.33 -23.06
CA ARG A 242 -22.90 70.35 -23.11
C ARG A 242 -23.17 71.53 -22.19
N SER A 243 -24.00 71.36 -21.17
CA SER A 243 -24.27 72.40 -20.17
C SER A 243 -23.01 72.84 -19.43
N MET A 244 -22.03 71.95 -19.24
CA MET A 244 -20.76 72.31 -18.59
C MET A 244 -19.79 73.05 -19.52
N GLU A 245 -19.90 72.84 -20.83
CA GLU A 245 -19.06 73.47 -21.86
C GLU A 245 -19.61 74.80 -22.36
N SER A 246 -20.89 75.09 -22.07
CA SER A 246 -21.59 76.29 -22.53
C SER A 246 -21.45 77.44 -21.53
N THR A 247 -21.41 78.66 -22.06
CA THR A 247 -21.52 79.88 -21.24
C THR A 247 -22.91 80.00 -20.61
N SER A 248 -23.06 80.85 -19.58
CA SER A 248 -24.36 81.08 -18.92
C SER A 248 -25.46 81.48 -19.91
N SER A 249 -25.15 82.36 -20.87
CA SER A 249 -26.12 82.84 -21.86
C SER A 249 -26.50 81.76 -22.88
N GLU A 250 -25.50 81.03 -23.39
CA GLU A 250 -25.72 79.94 -24.36
C GLU A 250 -26.55 78.80 -23.74
N LEU A 251 -26.34 78.47 -22.48
CA LEU A 251 -27.14 77.48 -21.76
C LEU A 251 -28.60 77.90 -21.68
N ILE A 252 -28.88 79.16 -21.33
CA ILE A 252 -30.24 79.68 -21.23
C ILE A 252 -30.93 79.71 -22.61
N GLU A 253 -30.22 80.15 -23.65
CA GLU A 253 -30.72 80.13 -25.02
C GLU A 253 -31.06 78.70 -25.48
N ARG A 254 -30.18 77.74 -25.18
CA ARG A 254 -30.42 76.33 -25.54
C ARG A 254 -31.62 75.76 -24.80
N LEU A 255 -31.78 76.02 -23.50
CA LEU A 255 -32.94 75.56 -22.73
C LEU A 255 -34.25 76.16 -23.24
N MET A 256 -34.24 77.42 -23.70
CA MET A 256 -35.41 78.02 -24.35
C MET A 256 -35.74 77.32 -25.68
N LEU A 257 -34.74 76.97 -26.48
CA LEU A 257 -34.93 76.24 -27.73
C LEU A 257 -35.47 74.82 -27.50
N GLU A 258 -34.92 74.06 -26.55
CA GLU A 258 -35.40 72.69 -26.23
C GLU A 258 -36.86 72.69 -25.74
N LYS A 259 -37.27 73.76 -25.04
CA LYS A 259 -38.67 74.01 -24.67
C LYS A 259 -39.53 74.30 -25.91
N GLU A 260 -39.08 75.17 -26.81
CA GLU A 260 -39.82 75.51 -28.05
C GLU A 260 -39.97 74.30 -29.00
N GLU A 261 -38.96 73.43 -29.03
CA GLU A 261 -38.98 72.16 -29.76
C GLU A 261 -39.83 71.07 -29.07
N GLY A 262 -40.38 71.35 -27.88
CA GLY A 262 -41.27 70.45 -27.14
C GLY A 262 -40.58 69.22 -26.54
N LYS A 263 -39.24 69.24 -26.43
CA LYS A 263 -38.46 68.13 -25.89
C LYS A 263 -38.43 68.11 -24.36
N ILE A 264 -38.69 69.26 -23.73
CA ILE A 264 -38.74 69.42 -22.27
C ILE A 264 -39.89 70.36 -21.92
N ASP A 265 -40.79 69.94 -21.02
CA ASP A 265 -41.92 70.75 -20.56
C ASP A 265 -41.54 71.68 -19.39
N LEU A 266 -40.44 72.43 -19.54
CA LEU A 266 -39.95 73.32 -18.48
C LEU A 266 -40.65 74.67 -18.57
N SER A 267 -41.13 75.23 -17.45
CA SER A 267 -41.81 76.52 -17.45
C SER A 267 -40.86 77.66 -17.86
N LYS A 268 -41.39 78.69 -18.55
CA LYS A 268 -40.56 79.86 -18.93
C LYS A 268 -40.06 80.60 -17.69
N GLU A 269 -40.84 80.58 -16.61
CA GLU A 269 -40.48 81.16 -15.33
C GLU A 269 -39.25 80.46 -14.72
N THR A 270 -39.19 79.13 -14.78
CA THR A 270 -38.08 78.32 -14.26
C THR A 270 -36.76 78.63 -14.97
N ILE A 271 -36.79 78.77 -16.30
CA ILE A 271 -35.62 79.16 -17.09
C ILE A 271 -35.15 80.57 -16.72
N LEU A 272 -36.08 81.51 -16.48
CA LEU A 272 -35.75 82.86 -16.05
C LEU A 272 -35.17 82.90 -14.62
N LYS A 273 -35.69 82.08 -13.70
CA LYS A 273 -35.13 81.91 -12.35
C LYS A 273 -33.67 81.39 -12.43
N LEU A 274 -33.40 80.42 -13.31
CA LEU A 274 -32.05 79.92 -13.55
C LEU A 274 -31.12 81.01 -14.12
N ASP A 275 -31.57 81.76 -15.12
CA ASP A 275 -30.81 82.88 -15.71
C ASP A 275 -30.42 83.93 -14.64
N GLN A 276 -31.34 84.26 -13.73
CA GLN A 276 -31.07 85.18 -12.63
C GLN A 276 -30.00 84.66 -11.67
N ILE A 277 -30.00 83.35 -11.35
CA ILE A 277 -28.99 82.73 -10.49
C ILE A 277 -27.63 82.72 -11.19
N LEU A 278 -27.57 82.33 -12.46
CA LEU A 278 -26.33 82.30 -13.25
C LEU A 278 -25.71 83.69 -13.39
N LYS A 279 -26.52 84.72 -13.71
CA LYS A 279 -26.06 86.12 -13.77
C LYS A 279 -25.52 86.61 -12.43
N ARG A 280 -26.17 86.27 -11.32
CA ARG A 280 -25.69 86.62 -9.97
C ARG A 280 -24.38 85.92 -9.63
N ALA A 281 -24.26 84.65 -10.00
CA ALA A 281 -23.03 83.89 -9.83
C ALA A 281 -21.89 84.52 -10.63
N ASP A 282 -22.12 84.91 -11.89
CA ASP A 282 -21.12 85.56 -12.74
C ASP A 282 -20.72 86.94 -12.19
N LEU A 283 -21.67 87.76 -11.72
CA LEU A 283 -21.38 89.03 -11.04
C LEU A 283 -20.55 88.83 -9.76
N THR A 284 -20.83 87.77 -9.00
CA THR A 284 -20.07 87.43 -7.79
C THR A 284 -18.66 86.94 -8.13
N LYS A 285 -18.51 86.15 -9.20
CA LYS A 285 -17.22 85.57 -9.65
C LYS A 285 -16.29 86.61 -10.29
N PHE A 286 -16.84 87.51 -11.10
CA PHE A 286 -16.07 88.42 -11.96
C PHE A 286 -16.18 89.89 -11.58
N ALA A 287 -17.35 90.36 -11.15
CA ALA A 287 -17.60 91.78 -10.82
C ALA A 287 -17.39 92.11 -9.33
N ARG A 288 -16.90 91.15 -8.52
CA ARG A 288 -16.65 91.29 -7.07
C ARG A 288 -17.85 91.85 -6.28
N THR A 289 -19.07 91.58 -6.75
CA THR A 289 -20.30 91.99 -6.07
C THR A 289 -20.62 90.96 -4.99
N SER A 290 -20.88 91.41 -3.76
CA SER A 290 -21.39 90.52 -2.70
C SER A 290 -22.92 90.55 -2.72
N PRO A 291 -23.60 89.40 -2.83
CA PRO A 291 -25.05 89.33 -2.74
C PRO A 291 -25.53 89.78 -1.35
N GLY A 292 -26.78 90.25 -1.27
CA GLY A 292 -27.38 90.66 0.00
C GLY A 292 -27.46 89.51 1.01
N ALA A 293 -27.50 89.84 2.30
CA ALA A 293 -27.62 88.85 3.36
C ALA A 293 -28.86 87.95 3.14
N GLY A 294 -28.68 86.62 3.21
CA GLY A 294 -29.73 85.62 2.97
C GLY A 294 -30.02 85.30 1.49
N GLN A 295 -29.41 86.01 0.54
CA GLN A 295 -29.68 85.79 -0.89
C GLN A 295 -29.11 84.46 -1.42
N ALA A 296 -27.97 84.01 -0.88
CA ALA A 296 -27.35 82.74 -1.26
C ALA A 296 -28.23 81.52 -0.90
N GLU A 297 -28.84 81.57 0.29
CA GLU A 297 -29.77 80.53 0.76
C GLU A 297 -31.05 80.50 -0.11
N ALA A 298 -31.60 81.67 -0.43
CA ALA A 298 -32.73 81.79 -1.34
C ALA A 298 -32.40 81.23 -2.74
N ASP A 299 -31.22 81.54 -3.28
CA ASP A 299 -30.78 81.04 -4.59
C ASP A 299 -30.58 79.53 -4.60
N ARG A 300 -30.15 78.94 -3.48
CA ARG A 300 -30.03 77.49 -3.33
C ARG A 300 -31.39 76.80 -3.24
N ILE A 301 -32.39 77.39 -2.56
CA ILE A 301 -33.76 76.86 -2.55
C ILE A 301 -34.34 76.88 -3.95
N VAL A 302 -34.16 77.98 -4.68
CA VAL A 302 -34.60 78.09 -6.09
C VAL A 302 -33.83 77.11 -6.99
N ALA A 303 -32.53 76.87 -6.76
CA ALA A 303 -31.78 75.84 -7.47
C ALA A 303 -32.32 74.42 -7.24
N GLU A 304 -32.73 74.09 -6.00
CA GLU A 304 -33.39 72.81 -5.70
C GLU A 304 -34.75 72.70 -6.41
N GLU A 305 -35.54 73.78 -6.43
CA GLU A 305 -36.82 73.87 -7.15
C GLU A 305 -36.61 73.63 -8.66
N ILE A 306 -35.63 74.30 -9.27
CA ILE A 306 -35.28 74.11 -10.69
C ILE A 306 -34.93 72.65 -10.98
N VAL A 307 -34.13 71.99 -10.13
CA VAL A 307 -33.76 70.57 -10.31
C VAL A 307 -34.99 69.65 -10.23
N LYS A 308 -35.96 69.94 -9.34
CA LYS A 308 -37.22 69.18 -9.22
C LYS A 308 -38.13 69.37 -10.41
N GLU A 309 -38.41 70.62 -10.79
CA GLU A 309 -39.26 70.94 -11.93
C GLU A 309 -38.67 70.40 -13.24
N THR A 310 -37.34 70.46 -13.39
CA THR A 310 -36.66 69.85 -14.54
C THR A 310 -36.84 68.33 -14.57
N LYS A 311 -36.82 67.64 -13.43
CA LYS A 311 -37.05 66.19 -13.39
C LYS A 311 -38.46 65.81 -13.83
N GLU A 312 -39.45 66.60 -13.43
CA GLU A 312 -40.86 66.39 -13.81
C GLU A 312 -41.13 66.74 -15.28
N ALA A 313 -40.37 67.68 -15.84
CA ALA A 313 -40.48 68.14 -17.22
C ALA A 313 -39.84 67.19 -18.27
N ILE A 314 -39.05 66.20 -17.84
CA ILE A 314 -38.45 65.20 -18.73
C ILE A 314 -39.47 64.07 -18.94
N PRO A 315 -39.82 63.71 -20.20
CA PRO A 315 -40.75 62.63 -20.46
C PRO A 315 -40.23 61.30 -19.88
N PRO A 316 -41.11 60.44 -19.32
CA PRO A 316 -40.68 59.14 -18.83
C PRO A 316 -40.07 58.33 -19.99
N PRO A 317 -38.98 57.59 -19.75
CA PRO A 317 -38.35 56.77 -20.78
C PRO A 317 -39.34 55.78 -21.39
N THR A 318 -39.22 55.55 -22.69
CA THR A 318 -40.13 54.65 -23.42
C THR A 318 -39.95 53.20 -22.95
N GLU A 319 -40.99 52.36 -23.02
CA GLU A 319 -40.91 50.95 -22.62
C GLU A 319 -39.75 50.20 -23.32
N GLU A 320 -39.51 50.50 -24.59
CA GLU A 320 -38.38 49.95 -25.35
C GLU A 320 -37.01 50.35 -24.78
N GLU A 321 -36.86 51.59 -24.28
CA GLU A 321 -35.61 52.10 -23.72
C GLU A 321 -35.34 51.48 -22.35
N LEU A 322 -36.38 51.37 -21.51
CA LEU A 322 -36.32 50.65 -20.23
C LEU A 322 -35.94 49.18 -20.41
N MET A 323 -36.50 48.52 -21.44
CA MET A 323 -36.19 47.13 -21.77
C MET A 323 -34.75 46.97 -22.28
N ARG A 324 -34.25 47.91 -23.10
CA ARG A 324 -32.85 47.93 -23.56
C ARG A 324 -31.88 48.11 -22.41
N ASP A 325 -32.18 49.01 -21.48
CA ASP A 325 -31.37 49.26 -20.29
C ASP A 325 -31.35 48.06 -19.34
N ALA A 326 -32.50 47.43 -19.10
CA ALA A 326 -32.59 46.23 -18.28
C ALA A 326 -31.81 45.07 -18.91
N ALA A 327 -31.98 44.83 -20.22
CA ALA A 327 -31.25 43.81 -20.95
C ALA A 327 -29.73 44.08 -20.97
N TYR A 328 -29.31 45.34 -21.12
CA TYR A 328 -27.92 45.75 -21.06
C TYR A 328 -27.30 45.51 -19.67
N ARG A 329 -28.00 45.91 -18.60
CA ARG A 329 -27.59 45.66 -17.20
C ARG A 329 -27.50 44.16 -16.90
N GLU A 330 -28.45 43.37 -17.38
CA GLU A 330 -28.43 41.91 -17.22
C GLU A 330 -27.26 41.28 -18.00
N ALA A 331 -27.00 41.74 -19.23
CA ALA A 331 -25.88 41.28 -20.04
C ALA A 331 -24.53 41.61 -19.37
N LEU A 332 -24.38 42.81 -18.81
CA LEU A 332 -23.21 43.19 -18.02
C LEU A 332 -23.05 42.32 -16.77
N ALA A 333 -24.13 42.06 -16.03
CA ALA A 333 -24.12 41.19 -14.86
C ALA A 333 -23.71 39.75 -15.23
N LYS A 334 -24.24 39.20 -16.34
CA LYS A 334 -23.86 37.88 -16.88
C LYS A 334 -22.39 37.84 -17.26
N ARG A 335 -21.88 38.85 -17.99
CA ARG A 335 -20.45 38.96 -18.36
C ARG A 335 -19.55 39.01 -17.13
N ARG A 336 -19.93 39.76 -16.09
CA ARG A 336 -19.19 39.84 -14.82
C ARG A 336 -19.16 38.51 -14.07
N LYS A 337 -20.31 37.84 -13.96
CA LYS A 337 -20.39 36.49 -13.34
C LYS A 337 -19.49 35.50 -14.08
N ARG A 338 -19.54 35.47 -15.41
CA ARG A 338 -18.65 34.63 -16.23
C ARG A 338 -17.17 34.96 -16.01
N LYS A 339 -16.80 36.24 -16.03
CA LYS A 339 -15.42 36.67 -15.78
C LYS A 339 -14.94 36.27 -14.38
N LEU A 340 -15.79 36.44 -13.36
CA LEU A 340 -15.51 36.04 -11.99
C LEU A 340 -15.26 34.53 -11.87
N ILE A 341 -16.15 33.72 -12.46
CA ILE A 341 -16.01 32.25 -12.49
C ILE A 341 -14.72 31.86 -13.19
N LEU A 342 -14.46 32.39 -14.39
CA LEU A 342 -13.27 32.08 -15.17
C LEU A 342 -11.98 32.46 -14.42
N THR A 343 -11.91 33.66 -13.84
CA THR A 343 -10.73 34.08 -13.05
C THR A 343 -10.55 33.25 -11.78
N SER A 344 -11.66 32.80 -11.17
CA SER A 344 -11.60 31.92 -9.99
C SER A 344 -11.07 30.54 -10.38
N ILE A 345 -11.57 29.95 -11.47
CA ILE A 345 -11.12 28.65 -11.99
C ILE A 345 -9.64 28.70 -12.35
N ILE A 346 -9.22 29.69 -13.15
CA ILE A 346 -7.81 29.84 -13.56
C ILE A 346 -6.90 30.05 -12.34
N GLY A 347 -7.35 30.85 -11.38
CA GLY A 347 -6.58 31.10 -10.16
C GLY A 347 -6.45 29.87 -9.26
N VAL A 348 -7.54 29.15 -9.03
CA VAL A 348 -7.51 27.88 -8.27
C VAL A 348 -6.65 26.85 -8.97
N PHE A 349 -6.79 26.71 -10.30
CA PHE A 349 -5.93 25.84 -11.09
C PHE A 349 -4.45 26.21 -10.95
N GLY A 350 -4.11 27.50 -11.04
CA GLY A 350 -2.74 27.98 -10.81
C GLY A 350 -2.21 27.63 -9.41
N ILE A 351 -3.03 27.78 -8.36
CA ILE A 351 -2.66 27.39 -6.99
C ILE A 351 -2.38 25.88 -6.91
N LEU A 352 -3.24 25.05 -7.52
CA LEU A 352 -3.04 23.60 -7.55
C LEU A 352 -1.77 23.21 -8.30
N VAL A 353 -1.49 23.82 -9.46
CA VAL A 353 -0.25 23.56 -10.22
C VAL A 353 0.98 23.92 -9.39
N ILE A 354 0.96 25.06 -8.68
CA ILE A 354 2.07 25.46 -7.80
C ILE A 354 2.21 24.48 -6.63
N ALA A 355 1.12 24.08 -5.99
CA ALA A 355 1.14 23.12 -4.88
C ALA A 355 1.70 21.75 -5.32
N THR A 356 1.26 21.24 -6.48
CA THR A 356 1.79 20.02 -7.08
C THR A 356 3.27 20.17 -7.43
N GLY A 357 3.69 21.31 -7.99
CA GLY A 357 5.10 21.59 -8.29
C GLY A 357 5.99 21.59 -7.04
N ILE A 358 5.50 22.14 -5.92
CA ILE A 358 6.21 22.09 -4.62
C ILE A 358 6.31 20.66 -4.10
N LEU A 359 5.23 19.85 -4.22
CA LEU A 359 5.25 18.43 -3.85
C LEU A 359 6.27 17.65 -4.68
N ILE A 360 6.29 17.83 -6.00
CA ILE A 360 7.28 17.19 -6.88
C ILE A 360 8.69 17.62 -6.51
N ALA A 361 8.93 18.91 -6.24
CA ALA A 361 10.26 19.42 -5.90
C ALA A 361 10.79 18.92 -4.54
N THR A 362 9.90 18.63 -3.58
CA THR A 362 10.28 18.23 -2.21
C THR A 362 10.24 16.73 -1.98
N LYS A 363 9.35 15.99 -2.66
CA LYS A 363 9.15 14.55 -2.48
C LYS A 363 9.51 13.71 -3.71
N GLY A 364 9.75 14.34 -4.86
CA GLY A 364 10.01 13.66 -6.13
C GLY A 364 8.73 13.40 -6.93
N PHE A 365 8.90 13.16 -8.24
CA PHE A 365 7.80 12.85 -9.14
C PHE A 365 7.16 11.50 -8.80
N ASP A 366 7.99 10.48 -8.52
CA ASP A 366 7.52 9.12 -8.23
C ASP A 366 6.62 9.10 -6.99
N PHE A 367 6.96 9.85 -5.93
CA PHE A 367 6.09 9.99 -4.77
C PHE A 367 4.70 10.54 -5.11
N VAL A 368 4.62 11.56 -5.98
CA VAL A 368 3.33 12.15 -6.36
C VAL A 368 2.53 11.17 -7.23
N LYS A 369 3.17 10.50 -8.17
CA LYS A 369 2.54 9.45 -8.99
C LYS A 369 2.00 8.32 -8.11
N ASP A 370 2.82 7.78 -7.22
CA ASP A 370 2.48 6.61 -6.41
C ASP A 370 1.33 6.85 -5.43
N ASN A 371 1.17 8.08 -4.92
CA ASN A 371 0.15 8.39 -3.92
C ASN A 371 -1.15 8.96 -4.51
N PHE A 372 -1.10 9.62 -5.68
CA PHE A 372 -2.29 10.25 -6.27
C PHE A 372 -2.80 9.54 -7.53
N ILE A 373 -1.93 8.86 -8.28
CA ILE A 373 -2.29 8.09 -9.49
C ILE A 373 -2.30 6.60 -9.16
N GLY A 374 -1.44 6.16 -8.23
CA GLY A 374 -1.29 4.76 -7.82
C GLY A 374 -0.09 4.07 -8.49
N HIS A 375 0.37 2.99 -7.88
CA HIS A 375 1.44 2.14 -8.43
C HIS A 375 1.05 0.66 -8.25
N PRO A 376 0.84 -0.12 -9.33
CA PRO A 376 0.32 -1.48 -9.24
C PRO A 376 1.08 -2.38 -8.25
N SER A 377 2.42 -2.34 -8.28
CA SER A 377 3.27 -3.12 -7.38
C SER A 377 3.21 -2.68 -5.91
N LYS A 378 2.94 -1.40 -5.64
CA LYS A 378 2.76 -0.90 -4.27
C LYS A 378 1.47 -1.45 -3.67
N ASP A 379 0.39 -1.41 -4.45
CA ASP A 379 -0.90 -1.95 -4.03
C ASP A 379 -0.82 -3.46 -3.75
N LEU A 380 -0.03 -4.19 -4.54
CA LEU A 380 0.23 -5.62 -4.31
C LEU A 380 1.08 -5.86 -3.05
N LEU A 381 2.11 -5.05 -2.82
CA LEU A 381 2.97 -5.19 -1.65
C LEU A 381 2.21 -4.96 -0.34
N GLU A 382 1.34 -3.95 -0.30
CA GLU A 382 0.52 -3.57 0.86
C GLU A 382 -0.73 -4.44 1.06
N SER A 383 -1.04 -5.34 0.11
CA SER A 383 -2.19 -6.25 0.21
C SER A 383 -2.01 -7.36 1.25
N ASP A 384 -3.08 -8.11 1.53
CA ASP A 384 -3.00 -9.30 2.40
C ASP A 384 -2.31 -10.46 1.66
N TRP A 385 -1.17 -10.91 2.19
CA TRP A 385 -0.41 -12.01 1.59
C TRP A 385 -1.01 -13.36 1.97
N VAL A 386 -1.06 -14.27 1.00
CA VAL A 386 -1.58 -15.62 1.18
C VAL A 386 -0.42 -16.61 1.16
N ARG A 387 -0.40 -17.55 2.11
CA ARG A 387 0.53 -18.69 2.11
C ARG A 387 -0.21 -19.90 1.56
N SER A 388 0.30 -20.45 0.45
CA SER A 388 -0.36 -21.53 -0.29
C SER A 388 0.64 -22.63 -0.66
N GLU A 389 0.10 -23.83 -0.91
CA GLU A 389 0.87 -25.00 -1.35
C GLU A 389 0.58 -25.32 -2.81
N TYR A 390 1.61 -25.53 -3.63
CA TYR A 390 1.48 -25.75 -5.07
C TYR A 390 2.22 -27.01 -5.54
N GLY A 391 1.57 -27.79 -6.40
CA GLY A 391 2.14 -28.99 -7.02
C GLY A 391 2.27 -30.19 -6.08
N TYR A 392 2.93 -31.25 -6.57
CA TYR A 392 3.23 -32.45 -5.80
C TYR A 392 4.61 -33.00 -6.21
N PRO A 393 5.61 -33.08 -5.31
CA PRO A 393 5.59 -32.65 -3.89
C PRO A 393 5.29 -31.14 -3.73
N PRO A 394 4.63 -30.73 -2.64
CA PRO A 394 4.17 -29.36 -2.48
C PRO A 394 5.34 -28.39 -2.31
N VAL A 395 5.26 -27.26 -3.02
CA VAL A 395 6.06 -26.05 -2.77
C VAL A 395 5.19 -25.07 -2.01
N ILE A 396 5.63 -24.68 -0.80
CA ILE A 396 4.91 -23.72 0.02
C ILE A 396 5.54 -22.35 -0.23
N ILE A 397 4.71 -21.35 -0.55
CA ILE A 397 5.17 -20.00 -0.87
C ILE A 397 4.13 -18.97 -0.42
N SER A 398 4.61 -17.79 0.00
CA SER A 398 3.76 -16.65 0.31
C SER A 398 3.76 -15.66 -0.85
N THR A 399 2.58 -15.32 -1.36
CA THR A 399 2.40 -14.43 -2.52
C THR A 399 1.29 -13.40 -2.24
N PRO A 400 1.32 -12.22 -2.87
CA PRO A 400 0.28 -11.19 -2.69
C PRO A 400 -1.08 -11.62 -3.27
N ARG A 401 -1.08 -12.58 -4.19
CA ARG A 401 -2.28 -13.19 -4.79
C ARG A 401 -2.06 -14.70 -4.95
N VAL A 402 -3.15 -15.45 -4.97
CA VAL A 402 -3.11 -16.91 -5.21
C VAL A 402 -2.63 -17.16 -6.65
N LEU A 403 -1.69 -18.09 -6.82
CA LEU A 403 -1.20 -18.51 -8.13
C LEU A 403 -2.25 -19.42 -8.79
N GLU A 404 -2.57 -19.15 -10.05
CA GLU A 404 -3.54 -19.92 -10.80
C GLU A 404 -2.86 -21.06 -11.57
N ARG A 405 -3.48 -22.24 -11.60
CA ARG A 405 -2.96 -23.37 -12.38
C ARG A 405 -3.05 -23.03 -13.86
N ASN A 406 -1.93 -23.14 -14.56
CA ASN A 406 -1.82 -22.92 -15.99
C ASN A 406 -1.41 -24.21 -16.70
N GLU A 407 -2.19 -24.65 -17.69
CA GLU A 407 -1.93 -25.89 -18.43
C GLU A 407 -1.07 -25.58 -19.65
N ILE A 408 0.24 -25.85 -19.54
CA ILE A 408 1.15 -25.78 -20.69
C ILE A 408 0.91 -27.03 -21.55
N ALA A 409 0.52 -26.82 -22.81
CA ALA A 409 0.28 -27.90 -23.76
C ALA A 409 1.60 -28.62 -24.13
N LEU A 410 1.93 -29.69 -23.40
CA LEU A 410 3.00 -30.62 -23.77
C LEU A 410 2.54 -31.56 -24.91
N PRO A 411 3.40 -31.85 -25.91
CA PRO A 411 3.16 -32.93 -26.88
C PRO A 411 2.93 -34.28 -26.18
N ASP A 412 2.02 -35.11 -26.72
CA ASP A 412 1.59 -36.35 -26.05
C ASP A 412 2.74 -37.34 -25.77
N SER A 413 3.80 -37.32 -26.59
CA SER A 413 5.02 -38.11 -26.38
C SER A 413 5.78 -37.72 -25.09
N LEU A 414 5.74 -36.45 -24.70
CA LEU A 414 6.39 -35.94 -23.48
C LEU A 414 5.50 -36.13 -22.25
N ARG A 415 4.16 -36.02 -22.39
CA ARG A 415 3.22 -36.29 -21.28
C ARG A 415 3.29 -37.72 -20.74
N GLN A 416 3.70 -38.68 -21.57
CA GLN A 416 3.90 -40.06 -21.13
C GLN A 416 5.19 -40.26 -20.32
N GLN A 417 6.13 -39.32 -20.38
CA GLN A 417 7.45 -39.42 -19.73
C GLN A 417 7.60 -38.47 -18.54
N MET A 418 6.84 -37.39 -18.52
CA MET A 418 6.84 -36.41 -17.44
C MET A 418 5.43 -35.85 -17.17
N ASP A 419 5.16 -35.60 -15.89
CA ASP A 419 4.00 -34.85 -15.42
C ASP A 419 4.46 -33.47 -14.94
N MET A 420 3.85 -32.42 -15.49
CA MET A 420 4.24 -31.04 -15.20
C MET A 420 3.01 -30.25 -14.73
N SER A 421 3.13 -29.62 -13.56
CA SER A 421 2.14 -28.70 -13.02
C SER A 421 2.74 -27.30 -12.91
N THR A 422 2.11 -26.33 -13.56
CA THR A 422 2.54 -24.92 -13.57
C THR A 422 1.48 -24.07 -12.88
N PHE A 423 1.93 -23.16 -12.01
CA PHE A 423 1.09 -22.19 -11.32
C PHE A 423 1.68 -20.80 -11.51
N THR A 424 0.87 -19.83 -11.91
CA THR A 424 1.35 -18.51 -12.31
C THR A 424 0.53 -17.37 -11.72
N TYR A 425 1.18 -16.24 -11.49
CA TYR A 425 0.55 -14.93 -11.29
C TYR A 425 1.22 -13.92 -12.21
N GLY A 426 0.42 -13.21 -13.00
CA GLY A 426 0.89 -12.31 -14.06
C GLY A 426 1.43 -13.09 -15.28
N SER A 427 2.27 -12.43 -16.06
CA SER A 427 2.99 -13.00 -17.21
C SER A 427 4.41 -12.43 -17.30
N LEU A 428 5.31 -13.10 -18.03
CA LEU A 428 6.71 -12.68 -18.26
C LEU A 428 6.88 -11.26 -18.86
N ILE A 429 5.78 -10.70 -19.36
CA ILE A 429 5.69 -9.41 -20.04
C ILE A 429 4.87 -8.39 -19.22
N ASP A 430 4.35 -8.79 -18.05
CA ASP A 430 3.74 -7.88 -17.08
C ASP A 430 4.79 -7.32 -16.12
N ASP A 431 4.45 -6.26 -15.39
CA ASP A 431 5.36 -5.57 -14.47
C ASP A 431 5.87 -6.48 -13.31
N PHE A 432 5.13 -7.55 -13.01
CA PHE A 432 5.44 -8.54 -11.97
C PHE A 432 4.93 -9.93 -12.33
N TYR A 433 5.79 -10.94 -12.25
CA TYR A 433 5.50 -12.32 -12.63
C TYR A 433 6.02 -13.30 -11.58
N VAL A 434 5.20 -14.29 -11.23
CA VAL A 434 5.57 -15.40 -10.34
C VAL A 434 5.17 -16.71 -10.99
N VAL A 435 6.06 -17.69 -10.98
CA VAL A 435 5.82 -19.04 -11.48
C VAL A 435 6.30 -20.06 -10.46
N VAL A 436 5.47 -21.08 -10.24
CA VAL A 436 5.86 -22.32 -9.59
C VAL A 436 5.63 -23.45 -10.57
N ASN A 437 6.71 -24.09 -11.00
CA ASN A 437 6.68 -25.30 -11.82
C ASN A 437 7.09 -26.50 -10.98
N ASN A 438 6.35 -27.59 -11.15
CA ASN A 438 6.70 -28.88 -10.60
C ASN A 438 6.68 -29.91 -11.72
N THR A 439 7.85 -30.49 -12.01
CA THR A 439 8.04 -31.50 -13.04
C THR A 439 8.45 -32.80 -12.39
N ARG A 440 7.66 -33.85 -12.61
CA ARG A 440 7.96 -35.22 -12.24
C ARG A 440 8.31 -36.00 -13.49
N PHE A 441 9.40 -36.77 -13.46
CA PHE A 441 9.84 -37.55 -14.61
C PHE A 441 10.10 -39.00 -14.22
N GLY A 442 9.94 -39.91 -15.18
CA GLY A 442 10.18 -41.34 -14.96
C GLY A 442 11.65 -41.64 -14.64
N GLY A 443 11.96 -41.89 -13.37
CA GLY A 443 13.31 -42.26 -12.93
C GLY A 443 13.54 -41.97 -11.44
N LYS A 444 14.64 -42.51 -10.87
CA LYS A 444 15.09 -42.20 -9.49
C LYS A 444 16.27 -41.25 -9.45
N ASN A 445 16.70 -40.73 -10.60
CA ASN A 445 17.83 -39.80 -10.67
C ASN A 445 17.34 -38.38 -10.36
N GLU A 446 18.21 -37.59 -9.76
CA GLU A 446 17.99 -36.16 -9.61
C GLU A 446 18.22 -35.43 -10.95
N ALA A 447 17.44 -34.37 -11.19
CA ALA A 447 17.66 -33.49 -12.33
C ALA A 447 18.98 -32.74 -12.19
N ASN A 448 19.65 -32.48 -13.32
CA ASN A 448 20.81 -31.61 -13.36
C ASN A 448 20.34 -30.14 -13.27
N LEU A 449 20.63 -29.49 -12.14
CA LEU A 449 20.18 -28.13 -11.86
C LEU A 449 20.84 -27.11 -12.78
N GLU A 450 22.11 -27.28 -13.12
CA GLU A 450 22.85 -26.39 -14.03
C GLU A 450 22.31 -26.47 -15.46
N ALA A 451 21.99 -27.68 -15.94
CA ALA A 451 21.36 -27.88 -17.24
C ALA A 451 19.94 -27.28 -17.26
N SER A 452 19.20 -27.40 -16.16
CA SER A 452 17.87 -26.79 -16.01
C SER A 452 17.96 -25.26 -16.01
N ALA A 453 18.97 -24.68 -15.34
CA ALA A 453 19.27 -23.26 -15.39
C ALA A 453 19.58 -22.79 -16.81
N GLN A 454 20.44 -23.52 -17.54
CA GLN A 454 20.76 -23.20 -18.92
C GLN A 454 19.53 -23.28 -19.83
N GLY A 455 18.66 -24.27 -19.62
CA GLY A 455 17.41 -24.41 -20.36
C GLY A 455 16.45 -23.23 -20.14
N PHE A 456 16.38 -22.71 -18.91
CA PHE A 456 15.64 -21.48 -18.61
C PHE A 456 16.20 -20.28 -19.37
N ILE A 457 17.53 -20.07 -19.34
CA ILE A 457 18.18 -18.96 -20.06
C ILE A 457 17.91 -19.05 -21.56
N SER A 458 18.07 -20.24 -22.16
CA SER A 458 17.75 -20.44 -23.58
C SER A 458 16.28 -20.20 -23.91
N THR A 459 15.36 -20.46 -22.98
CA THR A 459 13.94 -20.20 -23.16
C THR A 459 13.63 -18.70 -23.18
N ILE A 460 14.22 -17.91 -22.27
CA ILE A 460 14.00 -16.46 -22.26
C ILE A 460 14.68 -15.77 -23.47
N GLU A 461 15.84 -16.26 -23.90
CA GLU A 461 16.48 -15.81 -25.15
C GLU A 461 15.61 -16.10 -26.39
N ALA A 462 15.05 -17.31 -26.47
CA ALA A 462 14.13 -17.69 -27.55
C ALA A 462 12.86 -16.85 -27.58
N ASN A 463 12.42 -16.34 -26.41
CA ASN A 463 11.31 -15.39 -26.30
C ASN A 463 11.71 -13.94 -26.59
N GLY A 464 12.95 -13.69 -27.02
CA GLY A 464 13.42 -12.41 -27.51
C GLY A 464 14.20 -11.57 -26.50
N ALA A 465 14.47 -12.08 -25.29
CA ALA A 465 15.27 -11.36 -24.31
C ALA A 465 16.70 -11.12 -24.82
N LYS A 466 17.27 -9.95 -24.50
CA LYS A 466 18.61 -9.51 -24.91
C LYS A 466 19.41 -9.02 -23.71
N ASN A 467 20.72 -8.90 -23.88
CA ASN A 467 21.64 -8.31 -22.89
C ASN A 467 21.51 -8.94 -21.48
N LEU A 468 21.30 -10.27 -21.44
CA LEU A 468 21.13 -11.00 -20.19
C LEU A 468 22.43 -11.01 -19.37
N ILE A 469 22.34 -10.55 -18.14
CA ILE A 469 23.33 -10.77 -17.10
C ILE A 469 22.83 -11.94 -16.27
N VAL A 470 23.57 -13.05 -16.25
CA VAL A 470 23.20 -14.26 -15.51
C VAL A 470 24.20 -14.49 -14.38
N LYS A 471 23.68 -14.72 -13.17
CA LYS A 471 24.46 -15.13 -11.99
C LYS A 471 23.85 -16.39 -11.42
N THR A 472 24.72 -17.27 -10.93
CA THR A 472 24.32 -18.56 -10.36
C THR A 472 25.07 -18.78 -9.05
N GLU A 473 24.34 -19.19 -8.01
CA GLU A 473 24.92 -19.52 -6.71
C GLU A 473 24.16 -20.68 -6.05
N LYS A 474 24.82 -21.38 -5.13
CA LYS A 474 24.15 -22.37 -4.29
C LYS A 474 23.16 -21.66 -3.36
N TYR A 475 21.99 -22.25 -3.18
CA TYR A 475 20.96 -21.75 -2.30
C TYR A 475 20.55 -22.82 -1.30
N THR A 476 20.15 -22.38 -0.11
CA THR A 476 19.66 -23.26 0.95
C THR A 476 18.43 -22.62 1.56
N THR A 477 17.30 -23.33 1.54
CA THR A 477 16.07 -22.84 2.18
C THR A 477 16.26 -22.73 3.70
N PRO A 478 15.41 -21.98 4.42
CA PRO A 478 15.44 -21.95 5.89
C PRO A 478 15.35 -23.34 6.54
N GLU A 479 14.71 -24.29 5.88
CA GLU A 479 14.56 -25.69 6.32
C GLU A 479 15.79 -26.54 6.01
N GLY A 480 16.79 -26.01 5.30
CA GLY A 480 18.05 -26.70 4.98
C GLY A 480 18.02 -27.52 3.69
N THR A 481 17.07 -27.27 2.78
CA THR A 481 17.05 -27.93 1.47
C THR A 481 17.99 -27.20 0.51
N GLU A 482 18.98 -27.91 -0.01
CA GLU A 482 19.93 -27.37 -1.00
C GLU A 482 19.30 -27.26 -2.39
N GLY A 483 19.64 -26.20 -3.10
CA GLY A 483 19.20 -25.93 -4.46
C GLY A 483 20.15 -24.98 -5.20
N LEU A 484 19.73 -24.55 -6.38
CA LEU A 484 20.46 -23.62 -7.22
C LEU A 484 19.64 -22.35 -7.40
N ARG A 485 20.24 -21.20 -7.10
CA ARG A 485 19.65 -19.88 -7.37
C ARG A 485 20.29 -19.30 -8.63
N VAL A 486 19.44 -18.86 -9.55
CA VAL A 486 19.81 -18.22 -10.81
C VAL A 486 19.13 -16.86 -10.87
N TYR A 487 19.89 -15.78 -10.95
CA TYR A 487 19.34 -14.43 -10.89
C TYR A 487 20.10 -13.49 -11.80
N GLY A 488 19.45 -12.40 -12.20
CA GLY A 488 20.02 -11.55 -13.21
C GLY A 488 19.13 -10.41 -13.67
N THR A 489 19.62 -9.69 -14.66
CA THR A 489 18.88 -8.65 -15.35
C THR A 489 18.98 -8.82 -16.85
N GLY A 490 18.09 -8.19 -17.61
CA GLY A 490 18.13 -8.19 -19.06
C GLY A 490 17.08 -7.28 -19.67
N ASP A 491 17.13 -7.18 -20.99
CA ASP A 491 16.17 -6.42 -21.80
C ASP A 491 15.12 -7.38 -22.35
N PHE A 492 13.85 -7.20 -21.97
CA PHE A 492 12.72 -8.04 -22.35
C PHE A 492 11.78 -7.28 -23.31
N PRO A 493 11.23 -7.92 -24.34
CA PRO A 493 10.33 -7.25 -25.29
C PRO A 493 8.99 -6.88 -24.63
N GLU A 494 8.48 -5.69 -24.95
CA GLU A 494 7.20 -5.17 -24.44
C GLU A 494 5.98 -5.86 -25.07
N THR A 495 4.87 -5.91 -24.32
CA THR A 495 3.62 -6.60 -24.71
C THR A 495 3.00 -6.07 -26.01
N LEU A 496 2.94 -4.73 -26.11
CA LEU A 496 2.24 -4.01 -27.17
C LEU A 496 3.13 -3.77 -28.40
N ASN A 497 4.44 -3.76 -28.21
CA ASN A 497 5.41 -3.51 -29.27
C ASN A 497 6.69 -4.34 -29.05
N LYS A 498 6.84 -5.41 -29.83
CA LYS A 498 7.99 -6.34 -29.73
C LYS A 498 9.33 -5.71 -30.13
N ASP A 499 9.33 -4.54 -30.74
CA ASP A 499 10.54 -3.78 -31.06
C ASP A 499 11.01 -2.89 -29.90
N GLU A 500 10.18 -2.70 -28.88
CA GLU A 500 10.50 -1.95 -27.66
C GLU A 500 10.90 -2.91 -26.53
N PHE A 501 11.92 -2.53 -25.77
CA PHE A 501 12.53 -3.37 -24.74
C PHE A 501 12.51 -2.67 -23.39
N SER A 502 12.19 -3.43 -22.35
CA SER A 502 12.17 -2.99 -20.97
C SER A 502 13.13 -3.79 -20.11
N LYS A 503 13.79 -3.08 -19.19
CA LYS A 503 14.73 -3.69 -18.27
C LYS A 503 13.99 -4.46 -17.19
N GLY A 504 14.26 -5.75 -17.11
CA GLY A 504 13.70 -6.66 -16.12
C GLY A 504 14.79 -7.29 -15.26
N ALA A 505 14.43 -7.60 -14.03
CA ALA A 505 15.16 -8.48 -13.14
C ALA A 505 14.42 -9.82 -13.03
N TYR A 506 15.16 -10.90 -12.93
CA TYR A 506 14.60 -12.23 -12.71
C TYR A 506 15.40 -12.97 -11.64
N GLU A 507 14.70 -13.81 -10.90
CA GLU A 507 15.26 -14.67 -9.87
C GLU A 507 14.53 -16.01 -9.87
N MET A 508 15.29 -17.08 -10.02
CA MET A 508 14.80 -18.44 -10.10
C MET A 508 15.49 -19.31 -9.07
N LEU A 509 14.71 -20.08 -8.32
CA LEU A 509 15.17 -21.14 -7.44
C LEU A 509 14.87 -22.49 -8.08
N LEU A 510 15.85 -23.37 -8.12
CA LEU A 510 15.75 -24.72 -8.63
C LEU A 510 16.07 -25.71 -7.52
N PHE A 511 15.19 -26.69 -7.34
CA PHE A 511 15.35 -27.76 -6.37
C PHE A 511 15.10 -29.11 -7.04
N THR A 512 15.83 -30.12 -6.61
CA THR A 512 15.74 -31.46 -7.18
C THR A 512 15.67 -32.49 -6.06
N ALA A 513 14.91 -33.54 -6.34
CA ALA A 513 14.85 -34.77 -5.56
C ALA A 513 14.75 -35.94 -6.56
N PRO A 514 14.92 -37.20 -6.14
CA PRO A 514 14.76 -38.36 -7.03
C PRO A 514 13.46 -38.31 -7.84
N GLY A 515 13.57 -38.10 -9.16
CA GLY A 515 12.43 -38.05 -10.09
C GLY A 515 11.61 -36.74 -10.08
N VAL A 516 12.06 -35.69 -9.39
CA VAL A 516 11.33 -34.42 -9.20
C VAL A 516 12.24 -33.22 -9.45
N LEU A 517 11.74 -32.23 -10.19
CA LEU A 517 12.33 -30.91 -10.36
C LEU A 517 11.28 -29.84 -10.01
N GLN A 518 11.58 -29.01 -9.02
CA GLN A 518 10.75 -27.87 -8.62
C GLN A 518 11.46 -26.57 -9.01
N GLN A 519 10.73 -25.65 -9.64
CA GLN A 519 11.25 -24.36 -10.08
C GLN A 519 10.33 -23.25 -9.58
N ILE A 520 10.91 -22.25 -8.95
CA ILE A 520 10.21 -21.03 -8.53
C ILE A 520 10.87 -19.88 -9.27
N LEU A 521 10.13 -19.13 -10.07
CA LEU A 521 10.62 -17.95 -10.79
C LEU A 521 9.84 -16.72 -10.33
N VAL A 522 10.57 -15.66 -10.03
CA VAL A 522 10.02 -14.31 -9.83
C VAL A 522 10.71 -13.38 -10.82
N ALA A 523 9.94 -12.61 -11.58
CA ALA A 523 10.46 -11.60 -12.50
C ALA A 523 9.69 -10.29 -12.33
N HIS A 524 10.38 -9.17 -12.49
CA HIS A 524 9.80 -7.84 -12.34
C HIS A 524 10.61 -6.78 -13.09
N ARG A 525 10.06 -5.56 -13.27
CA ARG A 525 10.84 -4.45 -13.83
C ARG A 525 12.03 -4.09 -12.93
N GLU A 526 13.18 -3.76 -13.53
CA GLU A 526 14.40 -3.45 -12.78
C GLU A 526 14.28 -2.16 -11.94
N ASP A 527 13.51 -1.18 -12.42
CA ASP A 527 13.29 0.12 -11.79
C ASP A 527 12.18 0.11 -10.71
N ASP A 528 11.42 -0.97 -10.60
CA ASP A 528 10.33 -1.10 -9.62
C ASP A 528 10.85 -1.56 -8.25
N THR A 529 11.00 -0.57 -7.36
CA THR A 529 11.46 -0.80 -5.98
C THR A 529 10.50 -1.65 -5.14
N TYR A 530 9.18 -1.52 -5.34
CA TYR A 530 8.18 -2.28 -4.59
C TYR A 530 8.18 -3.74 -5.04
N ALA A 531 8.28 -3.99 -6.35
CA ALA A 531 8.39 -5.33 -6.90
C ALA A 531 9.67 -6.05 -6.45
N LYS A 532 10.77 -5.33 -6.29
CA LYS A 532 12.01 -5.88 -5.72
C LYS A 532 11.82 -6.34 -4.27
N GLU A 533 11.11 -5.56 -3.46
CA GLU A 533 10.78 -5.94 -2.09
C GLU A 533 9.84 -7.16 -2.05
N MET A 534 8.81 -7.17 -2.91
CA MET A 534 7.93 -8.33 -3.06
C MET A 534 8.71 -9.58 -3.45
N SER A 535 9.61 -9.48 -4.45
CA SER A 535 10.45 -10.58 -4.90
C SER A 535 11.27 -11.16 -3.76
N ALA A 536 11.96 -10.33 -2.99
CA ALA A 536 12.72 -10.77 -1.82
C ALA A 536 11.84 -11.47 -0.78
N ARG A 537 10.62 -10.97 -0.53
CA ARG A 537 9.68 -11.58 0.41
C ARG A 537 9.17 -12.94 -0.09
N ILE A 538 8.87 -13.07 -1.37
CA ILE A 538 8.44 -14.33 -2.00
C ILE A 538 9.56 -15.37 -1.90
N ILE A 539 10.78 -15.03 -2.36
CA ILE A 539 11.93 -15.93 -2.37
C ILE A 539 12.27 -16.43 -0.95
N ASN A 540 12.24 -15.54 0.04
CA ASN A 540 12.52 -15.91 1.44
C ASN A 540 11.40 -16.73 2.11
N SER A 541 10.23 -16.84 1.48
CA SER A 541 9.09 -17.62 1.98
C SER A 541 9.00 -19.05 1.44
N VAL A 542 9.91 -19.43 0.54
CA VAL A 542 9.88 -20.74 -0.12
C VAL A 542 10.29 -21.84 0.86
N GLU A 543 9.39 -22.80 1.05
CA GLU A 543 9.58 -23.99 1.89
C GLU A 543 9.25 -25.25 1.09
N LEU A 544 9.94 -26.36 1.39
CA LEU A 544 9.85 -27.62 0.64
C LEU A 544 9.74 -28.79 1.60
N GLN A 545 8.70 -29.61 1.46
CA GLN A 545 8.55 -30.78 2.31
C GLN A 545 9.61 -31.85 1.99
N LYS A 546 10.39 -32.23 3.01
CA LYS A 546 11.52 -33.19 2.91
C LYS A 546 11.13 -34.65 2.68
N SER A 547 9.85 -35.01 2.75
CA SER A 547 9.42 -36.41 2.67
C SER A 547 8.26 -36.60 1.70
N VAL A 548 8.47 -37.42 0.68
CA VAL A 548 7.39 -38.16 0.02
C VAL A 548 6.95 -39.24 1.02
N PRO A 549 5.72 -39.24 1.53
CA PRO A 549 5.18 -40.43 2.20
C PRO A 549 5.16 -41.52 1.13
N THR A 550 6.10 -42.45 1.23
CA THR A 550 6.05 -43.69 0.46
C THR A 550 5.03 -44.54 1.21
N ASP A 551 3.75 -44.37 0.89
CA ASP A 551 2.70 -45.40 1.02
C ASP A 551 1.31 -44.74 0.88
N VAL A 552 0.74 -44.87 -0.33
CA VAL A 552 -0.69 -45.08 -0.47
C VAL A 552 -0.84 -46.27 -1.40
N LYS A 553 -1.21 -47.41 -0.80
CA LYS A 553 -1.69 -48.60 -1.51
C LYS A 553 -3.09 -48.36 -2.05
#